data_AF-A0A3G1AB50-F1
#
_entry.id   AF-A0A3G1AB50-F1
#
_cell.length_a   1.000
_cell.length_b   1.000
_cell.length_c   1.000
_cell.angle_alpha   90.00
_cell.angle_beta   90.00
_cell.angle_gamma   90.00
#
_symmetry.space_group_name_H-M   'P 1'
#
loop_
_entity.id
_entity.type
_entity.pdbx_description
1 polymer ?
#
loop_
_entity_poly.entity_id
_entity_poly.type
_entity_poly.pdbx_seq_one_letter_code
_entity_poly.pdbx_strand_id
1 'polypeptide(L)'
;MVHSDQETQPIAIGTIAGTSRAIKERLGRDMAVIWVYAHADINTPETSESGNIHGMPVAFLTGLAREKGAGEDLFGWLGEEPCLSLKKLVYIGLRDVDKGEKRILREHGVRAFSMHDIDKYGIGRVMEMAWDI
;
A
#
# COMPACT_ATOMS: atom_id res chain seq x y z
N MET A 1 22.26 0.67 -12.98
CA MET A 1 21.50 -0.35 -12.26
C MET A 1 21.79 -0.12 -10.78
N VAL A 2 20.91 0.60 -10.09
CA VAL A 2 21.04 0.83 -8.64
C VAL A 2 19.90 0.04 -8.02
N HIS A 3 20.24 -1.03 -7.28
CA HIS A 3 19.31 -1.91 -6.56
C HIS A 3 19.10 -1.43 -5.11
N SER A 4 19.19 -0.12 -4.84
CA SER A 4 19.25 0.43 -3.47
C SER A 4 17.91 0.81 -2.86
N ASP A 5 16.81 0.81 -3.62
CA ASP A 5 15.56 1.47 -3.15
C ASP A 5 14.64 0.55 -2.34
N GLN A 6 15.02 -0.70 -2.12
CA GLN A 6 14.11 -1.76 -1.67
C GLN A 6 14.23 -2.12 -0.17
N GLU A 7 15.05 -1.41 0.61
CA GLU A 7 15.32 -1.76 2.02
C GLU A 7 14.40 -1.05 3.05
N THR A 8 13.65 0.00 2.68
CA THR A 8 12.96 0.87 3.67
C THR A 8 11.47 0.62 3.85
N GLN A 9 10.86 -0.28 3.11
CA GLN A 9 9.38 -0.37 3.06
C GLN A 9 8.68 -1.14 4.19
N PRO A 10 9.29 -2.14 4.84
CA PRO A 10 8.65 -2.83 5.97
C PRO A 10 8.33 -1.92 7.16
N ILE A 11 9.03 -0.80 7.33
CA ILE A 11 8.74 0.19 8.40
C ILE A 11 7.35 0.81 8.23
N ALA A 12 6.81 0.84 7.01
CA ALA A 12 5.49 1.36 6.72
C ALA A 12 4.40 0.53 7.42
N ILE A 13 4.60 -0.78 7.58
CA ILE A 13 3.65 -1.66 8.28
C ILE A 13 3.47 -1.17 9.73
N GLY A 14 4.57 -1.05 10.48
CA GLY A 14 4.54 -0.57 11.86
C GLY A 14 3.99 0.85 11.99
N THR A 15 4.45 1.76 11.12
CA THR A 15 4.07 3.17 11.16
C THR A 15 2.57 3.37 10.88
N ILE A 16 2.05 2.73 9.83
CA ILE A 16 0.64 2.88 9.42
C ILE A 16 -0.26 2.14 10.41
N ALA A 17 0.10 0.94 10.86
CA ALA A 17 -0.70 0.20 11.84
C ALA A 17 -0.85 0.98 13.16
N GLY A 18 0.27 1.46 13.72
CA GLY A 18 0.26 2.25 14.95
C GLY A 18 -0.52 3.56 14.81
N THR A 19 -0.32 4.27 13.68
CA THR A 19 -1.03 5.54 13.41
C THR A 19 -2.52 5.31 13.22
N SER A 20 -2.92 4.28 12.48
CA SER A 20 -4.33 3.93 12.24
C SER A 20 -5.05 3.66 13.54
N ARG A 21 -4.47 2.82 14.39
CA ARG A 21 -5.01 2.50 15.72
C ARG A 21 -5.17 3.76 16.57
N ALA A 22 -4.13 4.59 16.66
CA ALA A 22 -4.18 5.82 17.45
C ALA A 22 -5.25 6.80 16.94
N ILE A 23 -5.42 6.96 15.62
CA ILE A 23 -6.45 7.83 15.03
C ILE A 23 -7.85 7.27 15.31
N LYS A 24 -8.05 5.95 15.15
CA LYS A 24 -9.34 5.31 15.41
C LYS A 24 -9.73 5.43 16.89
N GLU A 25 -8.81 5.16 17.81
CA GLU A 25 -9.04 5.25 19.26
C GLU A 25 -9.32 6.69 19.72
N ARG A 26 -8.61 7.69 19.18
CA ARG A 26 -8.72 9.09 19.64
C ARG A 26 -9.81 9.89 18.94
N LEU A 27 -10.08 9.60 17.67
CA LEU A 27 -10.93 10.43 16.80
C LEU A 27 -12.13 9.67 16.24
N GLY A 28 -12.24 8.34 16.44
CA GLY A 28 -13.37 7.55 15.97
C GLY A 28 -13.50 7.48 14.44
N ARG A 29 -12.40 7.68 13.70
CA ARG A 29 -12.37 7.66 12.23
C ARG A 29 -11.15 6.92 11.71
N ASP A 30 -11.18 6.43 10.47
CA ASP A 30 -9.99 5.86 9.83
C ASP A 30 -9.18 6.92 9.08
N MET A 31 -7.86 6.72 9.06
CA MET A 31 -6.91 7.51 8.29
C MET A 31 -6.99 7.20 6.78
N ALA A 32 -6.56 8.18 5.97
CA ALA A 32 -6.25 7.98 4.56
C ALA A 32 -4.74 8.10 4.31
N VAL A 33 -4.24 7.39 3.29
CA VAL A 33 -2.83 7.29 2.95
C VAL A 33 -2.61 7.69 1.50
N ILE A 34 -1.68 8.61 1.28
CA ILE A 34 -1.09 8.89 -0.04
C ILE A 34 0.26 8.16 -0.08
N TRP A 35 0.34 7.12 -0.90
CA TRP A 35 1.53 6.31 -1.09
C TRP A 35 2.35 6.85 -2.27
N VAL A 36 3.41 7.59 -1.95
CA VAL A 36 4.30 8.19 -2.95
C VAL A 36 5.48 7.26 -3.18
N TYR A 37 5.41 6.45 -4.23
CA TYR A 37 6.46 5.48 -4.53
C TYR A 37 6.44 5.02 -5.99
N ALA A 38 7.53 4.40 -6.44
CA ALA A 38 7.64 3.87 -7.80
C ALA A 38 6.84 2.57 -8.01
N HIS A 39 6.73 1.77 -6.94
CA HIS A 39 6.06 0.47 -6.87
C HIS A 39 4.78 0.57 -6.03
N ALA A 40 3.89 -0.42 -6.16
CA ALA A 40 2.62 -0.41 -5.44
C ALA A 40 2.71 -1.09 -4.06
N ASP A 41 3.67 -1.99 -3.89
CA ASP A 41 3.98 -2.68 -2.63
C ASP A 41 2.76 -3.41 -2.05
N ILE A 42 1.92 -3.90 -2.96
CA ILE A 42 0.62 -4.53 -2.70
C ILE A 42 0.57 -5.98 -3.22
N ASN A 43 1.72 -6.58 -3.50
CA ASN A 43 1.76 -8.01 -3.76
C ASN A 43 1.28 -8.78 -2.52
N THR A 44 0.52 -9.85 -2.74
CA THR A 44 0.30 -10.88 -1.73
C THR A 44 1.39 -11.95 -1.86
N PRO A 45 1.56 -12.84 -0.86
CA PRO A 45 2.46 -13.98 -1.00
C PRO A 45 2.20 -14.82 -2.26
N GLU A 46 0.94 -14.90 -2.71
CA GLU A 46 0.53 -15.65 -3.90
C GLU A 46 0.79 -14.91 -5.22
N THR A 47 0.91 -13.58 -5.20
CA THR A 47 1.15 -12.79 -6.42
C THR A 47 2.59 -12.37 -6.63
N SER A 48 3.42 -12.39 -5.58
CA SER A 48 4.83 -12.02 -5.66
C SER A 48 5.65 -13.05 -6.44
N GLU A 49 6.42 -12.58 -7.42
CA GLU A 49 7.38 -13.43 -8.16
C GLU A 49 8.70 -13.61 -7.40
N SER A 50 9.06 -12.67 -6.52
CA SER A 50 10.31 -12.68 -5.75
C SER A 50 10.19 -13.34 -4.37
N GLY A 51 9.00 -13.36 -3.79
CA GLY A 51 8.76 -13.78 -2.40
C GLY A 51 9.24 -12.77 -1.35
N ASN A 52 9.75 -11.61 -1.76
CA ASN A 52 10.27 -10.62 -0.83
C ASN A 52 9.13 -9.81 -0.17
N ILE A 53 9.13 -9.77 1.16
CA ILE A 53 8.09 -9.10 1.97
C ILE A 53 8.04 -7.58 1.73
N HIS A 54 9.12 -6.96 1.25
CA HIS A 54 9.16 -5.51 1.05
C HIS A 54 8.13 -4.96 0.05
N GLY A 55 7.65 -5.78 -0.88
CA GLY A 55 6.65 -5.43 -1.90
C GLY A 55 5.24 -5.86 -1.50
N MET A 56 5.06 -6.26 -0.24
CA MET A 56 3.80 -6.70 0.36
C MET A 56 3.24 -5.81 1.49
N PRO A 57 3.89 -4.72 2.01
CA PRO A 57 3.38 -3.95 3.13
C PRO A 57 1.92 -3.53 3.00
N VAL A 58 1.50 -3.02 1.83
CA VAL A 58 0.13 -2.55 1.63
C VAL A 58 -0.85 -3.72 1.64
N ALA A 59 -0.46 -4.89 1.13
CA ALA A 59 -1.32 -6.08 1.16
C ALA A 59 -1.63 -6.52 2.59
N PHE A 60 -0.63 -6.51 3.49
CA PHE A 60 -0.86 -6.80 4.91
C PHE A 60 -1.70 -5.73 5.61
N LEU A 61 -1.38 -4.44 5.39
CA LEU A 61 -2.11 -3.33 6.01
C LEU A 61 -3.58 -3.25 5.59
N THR A 62 -3.90 -3.70 4.39
CA THR A 62 -5.26 -3.71 3.83
C THR A 62 -6.00 -5.03 4.07
N GLY A 63 -5.33 -6.03 4.64
CA GLY A 63 -5.87 -7.36 4.89
C GLY A 63 -6.04 -8.24 3.64
N LEU A 64 -5.49 -7.82 2.49
CA LEU A 64 -5.42 -8.62 1.26
C LEU A 64 -4.48 -9.82 1.42
N ALA A 65 -3.39 -9.62 2.17
CA ALA A 65 -2.52 -10.69 2.62
C ALA A 65 -2.76 -10.94 4.11
N ARG A 66 -2.81 -12.22 4.48
CA ARG A 66 -2.71 -12.69 5.86
C ARG A 66 -1.80 -13.89 5.84
N GLU A 67 -0.93 -14.03 6.83
CA GLU A 67 -0.24 -15.31 6.99
C GLU A 67 -1.28 -16.38 7.35
N LYS A 68 -1.45 -17.35 6.46
CA LYS A 68 -2.29 -18.54 6.69
C LYS A 68 -1.37 -19.74 6.70
N GLY A 69 -0.97 -20.19 7.88
CA GLY A 69 -0.06 -21.34 8.02
C GLY A 69 0.13 -21.79 9.46
N ALA A 70 0.77 -22.96 9.63
CA ALA A 70 1.06 -23.60 10.92
C ALA A 70 2.31 -23.04 11.64
N GLY A 71 2.83 -21.89 11.20
CA GLY A 71 3.99 -21.20 11.78
C GLY A 71 3.59 -20.06 12.72
N GLU A 72 4.59 -19.34 13.23
CA GLU A 72 4.38 -18.08 13.95
C GLU A 72 3.85 -17.01 12.98
N ASP A 73 2.71 -16.42 13.31
CA ASP A 73 2.11 -15.32 12.56
C ASP A 73 2.94 -14.04 12.77
N LEU A 74 3.81 -13.72 11.81
CA LEU A 74 4.70 -12.56 11.82
C LEU A 74 3.93 -11.23 11.93
N PHE A 75 2.69 -11.22 11.47
CA PHE A 75 1.83 -10.04 11.41
C PHE A 75 0.57 -10.15 12.27
N GLY A 76 0.49 -11.13 13.18
CA GLY A 76 -0.70 -11.36 14.01
C GLY A 76 -1.03 -10.20 14.94
N TRP A 77 -0.03 -9.36 15.25
CA TRP A 77 -0.19 -8.12 16.02
C TRP A 77 -0.97 -7.03 15.27
N LEU A 78 -1.19 -7.16 13.95
CA LEU A 78 -2.07 -6.28 13.18
C LEU A 78 -3.56 -6.50 13.52
N GLY A 79 -3.92 -7.66 14.05
CA GLY A 79 -5.31 -8.03 14.36
C GLY A 79 -6.14 -8.38 13.13
N GLU A 80 -7.44 -8.60 13.34
CA GLU A 80 -8.35 -9.05 12.27
C GLU A 80 -8.89 -7.91 11.40
N GLU A 81 -8.95 -6.69 11.94
CA GLU A 81 -9.44 -5.52 11.21
C GLU A 81 -8.33 -4.91 10.35
N PRO A 82 -8.59 -4.59 9.07
CA PRO A 82 -7.61 -3.90 8.24
C PRO A 82 -7.17 -2.57 8.86
N CYS A 83 -5.85 -2.35 8.90
CA CYS A 83 -5.26 -1.08 9.33
C CYS A 83 -5.52 0.05 8.32
N LEU A 84 -5.72 -0.28 7.04
CA LEU A 84 -5.93 0.66 5.96
C LEU A 84 -7.05 0.18 5.02
N SER A 85 -7.99 1.06 4.70
CA SER A 85 -8.99 0.78 3.66
C SER A 85 -8.41 1.08 2.27
N LEU A 86 -8.61 0.17 1.31
CA LEU A 86 -8.26 0.40 -0.10
C LEU A 86 -8.97 1.63 -0.71
N LYS A 87 -10.12 2.03 -0.15
CA LYS A 87 -10.84 3.24 -0.57
C LYS A 87 -10.19 4.52 -0.07
N LYS A 88 -9.39 4.44 0.99
CA LYS A 88 -8.65 5.54 1.62
C LYS A 88 -7.16 5.48 1.28
N LEU A 89 -6.82 4.88 0.13
CA LEU A 89 -5.46 4.74 -0.37
C LEU A 89 -5.37 5.34 -1.78
N VAL A 90 -4.39 6.21 -1.98
CA VAL A 90 -4.03 6.75 -3.30
C VAL A 90 -2.55 6.55 -3.56
N TYR A 91 -2.21 6.07 -4.75
CA TYR A 91 -0.82 6.04 -5.21
C TYR A 91 -0.46 7.26 -6.06
N ILE A 92 0.77 7.74 -5.89
CA ILE A 92 1.35 8.81 -6.72
C ILE A 92 2.78 8.40 -7.14
N GLY A 93 3.06 8.47 -8.43
CA GLY A 93 4.40 8.24 -8.99
C GLY A 93 4.69 6.80 -9.45
N LEU A 94 3.66 5.96 -9.57
CA LEU A 94 3.81 4.58 -10.03
C LEU A 94 4.50 4.54 -11.40
N ARG A 95 5.54 3.72 -11.53
CA ARG A 95 6.24 3.50 -12.81
C ARG A 95 6.80 2.09 -12.97
N ASP A 96 6.91 1.34 -11.88
CA ASP A 96 7.39 -0.04 -11.88
C ASP A 96 6.44 -0.88 -11.03
N VAL A 97 5.47 -1.52 -11.68
CA VAL A 97 4.36 -2.20 -11.00
C VAL A 97 4.15 -3.56 -11.65
N ASP A 98 4.11 -4.58 -10.81
CA ASP A 98 4.01 -5.98 -11.25
C ASP A 98 2.64 -6.27 -11.87
N LYS A 99 2.54 -7.38 -12.63
CA LYS A 99 1.26 -7.83 -13.19
C LYS A 99 0.24 -8.16 -12.10
N GLY A 100 0.70 -8.78 -11.00
CA GLY A 100 -0.12 -9.10 -9.83
C GLY A 100 -0.69 -7.85 -9.17
N GLU A 101 0.17 -6.88 -8.88
CA GLU A 101 -0.22 -5.59 -8.32
C GLU A 101 -1.20 -4.83 -9.23
N LYS A 102 -0.90 -4.72 -10.53
CA LYS A 102 -1.81 -4.09 -11.51
C LYS A 102 -3.20 -4.71 -11.50
N ARG A 103 -3.28 -6.03 -11.31
CA ARG A 103 -4.56 -6.75 -11.19
C ARG A 103 -5.28 -6.34 -9.90
N ILE A 104 -4.59 -6.40 -8.75
CA ILE A 104 -5.15 -6.02 -7.45
C ILE A 104 -5.69 -4.59 -7.47
N LEU A 105 -4.91 -3.63 -7.98
CA LEU A 105 -5.30 -2.22 -8.08
C LEU A 105 -6.58 -2.03 -8.90
N ARG A 106 -6.68 -2.72 -10.06
CA ARG A 106 -7.88 -2.65 -10.91
C ARG A 106 -9.09 -3.33 -10.29
N GLU A 107 -8.92 -4.52 -9.73
CA GLU A 107 -10.02 -5.29 -9.12
C GLU A 107 -10.66 -4.56 -7.95
N HIS A 108 -9.86 -3.85 -7.16
CA HIS A 108 -10.33 -3.11 -5.99
C HIS A 108 -10.63 -1.64 -6.27
N GLY A 109 -10.43 -1.17 -7.51
CA GLY A 109 -10.66 0.22 -7.89
C GLY A 109 -9.79 1.22 -7.12
N VAL A 110 -8.55 0.84 -6.79
CA VAL A 110 -7.63 1.70 -6.03
C VAL A 110 -7.19 2.85 -6.92
N ARG A 111 -7.31 4.07 -6.42
CA ARG A 111 -6.91 5.26 -7.17
C ARG A 111 -5.38 5.34 -7.23
N ALA A 112 -4.84 5.43 -8.45
CA ALA A 112 -3.40 5.43 -8.67
C ALA A 112 -3.04 6.38 -9.81
N PHE A 113 -2.05 7.24 -9.56
CA PHE A 113 -1.47 8.15 -10.53
C PHE A 113 -0.04 7.73 -10.82
N SER A 114 0.20 7.34 -12.07
CA SER A 114 1.51 6.95 -12.57
C SER A 114 2.38 8.15 -12.92
N MET A 115 3.65 7.91 -13.26
CA MET A 115 4.51 8.94 -13.85
C MET A 115 3.92 9.51 -15.15
N HIS A 116 3.18 8.72 -15.94
CA HIS A 116 2.49 9.22 -17.12
C HIS A 116 1.40 10.25 -16.77
N ASP A 117 0.68 10.04 -15.67
CA ASP A 117 -0.33 10.99 -15.20
C ASP A 117 0.32 12.30 -14.72
N ILE A 118 1.46 12.19 -14.05
CA ILE A 118 2.25 13.35 -13.62
C ILE A 118 2.77 14.13 -14.84
N ASP A 119 3.32 13.46 -15.85
CA ASP A 119 3.79 14.11 -17.09
C ASP A 119 2.65 14.78 -17.85
N LYS A 120 1.45 14.16 -17.84
CA LYS A 120 0.28 14.65 -18.57
C LYS A 120 -0.41 15.84 -17.90
N TYR A 121 -0.59 15.80 -16.58
CA TYR A 121 -1.40 16.77 -15.86
C TYR A 121 -0.58 17.74 -14.99
N GLY A 122 0.70 17.43 -14.75
CA GLY A 122 1.54 18.12 -13.77
C GLY A 122 1.23 17.71 -12.33
N ILE A 123 2.25 17.74 -11.48
CA ILE A 123 2.13 17.27 -10.08
C ILE A 123 1.05 18.02 -9.29
N GLY A 124 0.87 19.33 -9.50
CA GLY A 124 -0.14 20.12 -8.81
C GLY A 124 -1.56 19.60 -9.07
N ARG A 125 -1.90 19.34 -10.34
CA ARG A 125 -3.21 18.81 -10.71
C ARG A 125 -3.41 17.36 -10.23
N VAL A 126 -2.35 16.55 -10.24
CA VAL A 126 -2.40 15.19 -9.68
C VAL A 126 -2.72 15.22 -8.18
N MET A 127 -2.10 16.12 -7.42
CA MET A 127 -2.39 16.27 -5.99
C MET A 127 -3.84 16.72 -5.75
N GLU A 128 -4.39 17.61 -6.57
CA GLU A 128 -5.82 17.96 -6.50
C GLU A 128 -6.73 16.75 -6.74
N MET A 129 -6.45 15.94 -7.77
CA MET A 129 -7.23 14.73 -8.06
C MET A 129 -7.07 13.63 -6.99
N ALA A 130 -5.94 13.63 -6.27
CA ALA A 130 -5.68 12.70 -5.16
C ALA A 130 -6.43 13.09 -3.88
N TRP A 131 -6.77 14.37 -3.69
CA TRP A 131 -7.39 14.88 -2.46
C TRP A 131 -8.82 14.39 -2.22
N ASP A 132 -9.55 14.02 -3.27
CA ASP A 132 -10.94 13.57 -3.20
C ASP A 132 -11.07 12.08 -2.79
N ILE A 133 -10.49 11.69 -1.63
CA ILE A 133 -10.55 10.31 -1.07
C ILE A 133 -11.11 10.23 0.35
#